data_AF-A0A1Y1UX33-F1
#
_entry.id   AF-A0A1Y1UX33-F1
#
_cell.length_a   1.000
_cell.length_b   1.000
_cell.length_c   1.000
_cell.angle_alpha   90.00
_cell.angle_beta   90.00
_cell.angle_gamma   90.00
#
_symmetry.space_group_name_H-M   'P 1'
#
loop_
_entity.id
_entity.type
_entity.pdbx_description
1 polymer ?
#
loop_
_entity_poly.entity_id
_entity_poly.type
_entity_poly.pdbx_seq_one_letter_code
_entity_poly.pdbx_strand_id
1 'polypeptide(L)'
;MVDATKVKRDLPYLCDYGKDIDSWMEDFISVMEIHDIQEPSRIFVWLKVAVEADIKNVLKSLCTSHNNVKRYPTYKEVQSAIEDYLEIKPGDKCSVLKTLKIKQNETIKSFNYKYLTLYHRLERDFMKIISVDDYLNSIKKRVYPHSQVILAECETLSEAFKVAEKAEKAERRTLESTETNNISMVYQNTKNTRNVLLNHPLYRGLVDDDNVNINHSNFNNSYSNYVQEKPIGRSYPGIPRNYENVYFNNSNFRSIRCYYCKQM
;
A
#
# COMPACT_ATOMS: atom_id res chain seq x y z
N MET A 1 0.58 -37.52 5.71
CA MET A 1 2.03 -37.20 5.69
C MET A 1 2.17 -35.76 5.22
N VAL A 2 2.79 -34.89 6.02
CA VAL A 2 2.99 -33.48 5.64
C VAL A 2 3.85 -33.41 4.38
N ASP A 3 3.38 -32.69 3.37
CA ASP A 3 4.10 -32.51 2.11
C ASP A 3 5.23 -31.50 2.30
N ALA A 4 6.45 -32.01 2.47
CA ALA A 4 7.63 -31.18 2.71
C ALA A 4 7.90 -30.17 1.58
N THR A 5 7.45 -30.43 0.34
CA THR A 5 7.64 -29.48 -0.76
C THR A 5 6.74 -28.25 -0.62
N LYS A 6 5.51 -28.44 -0.13
CA LYS A 6 4.58 -27.35 0.16
C LYS A 6 5.05 -26.51 1.33
N VAL A 7 5.45 -27.14 2.44
CA VAL A 7 5.99 -26.43 3.61
C VAL A 7 7.20 -25.59 3.21
N LYS A 8 8.13 -26.16 2.42
CA LYS A 8 9.32 -25.44 1.97
C LYS A 8 8.99 -24.21 1.11
N ARG A 9 7.97 -24.30 0.26
CA ARG A 9 7.54 -23.18 -0.60
C ARG A 9 6.92 -22.04 0.23
N ASP A 10 6.18 -22.39 1.27
CA ASP A 10 5.45 -21.42 2.10
C ASP A 10 6.30 -20.92 3.28
N LEU A 11 7.53 -21.43 3.46
CA LEU A 11 8.40 -21.14 4.58
C LEU A 11 8.94 -19.69 4.53
N PRO A 12 8.81 -18.90 5.60
CA PRO A 12 9.39 -17.56 5.66
C PRO A 12 10.88 -17.64 5.97
N TYR A 13 11.71 -17.10 5.07
CA TYR A 13 13.16 -17.04 5.27
C TYR A 13 13.54 -15.78 6.04
N LEU A 14 14.41 -15.93 7.04
CA LEU A 14 14.80 -14.84 7.94
C LEU A 14 15.44 -13.65 7.18
N CYS A 15 16.21 -13.93 6.13
CA CYS A 15 16.83 -12.92 5.27
C CYS A 15 15.84 -11.89 4.71
N ASP A 16 14.58 -12.28 4.49
CA ASP A 16 13.56 -11.44 3.88
C ASP A 16 12.97 -10.42 4.86
N TYR A 17 13.22 -10.60 6.17
CA TYR A 17 12.68 -9.76 7.25
C TYR A 17 13.74 -8.81 7.84
N GLY A 18 15.02 -9.10 7.64
CA GLY A 18 16.13 -8.31 8.17
C GLY A 18 16.11 -8.25 9.70
N LYS A 19 15.76 -7.08 10.27
CA LYS A 19 15.70 -6.88 11.73
C LYS A 19 14.31 -7.13 12.34
N ASP A 20 13.30 -7.43 11.53
CA ASP A 20 11.92 -7.69 12.00
C ASP A 20 11.75 -9.17 12.41
N ILE A 21 12.47 -9.60 13.45
CA ILE A 21 12.43 -10.98 13.97
C ILE A 21 11.05 -11.32 14.52
N ASP A 22 10.37 -10.33 15.09
CA ASP A 22 9.04 -10.42 15.64
C ASP A 22 8.02 -10.88 14.58
N SER A 23 7.99 -10.22 13.42
CA SER A 23 7.10 -10.65 12.32
C SER A 23 7.53 -11.96 11.69
N TRP A 24 8.84 -12.20 11.55
CA TRP A 24 9.34 -13.47 11.00
C TRP A 24 8.90 -14.67 11.84
N MET A 25 8.99 -14.56 13.17
CA MET A 25 8.59 -15.62 14.09
C MET A 25 7.08 -15.87 14.03
N GLU A 26 6.26 -14.83 13.94
CA GLU A 26 4.79 -14.97 13.78
C GLU A 26 4.43 -15.69 12.48
N ASP A 27 5.04 -15.30 11.36
CA ASP A 27 4.80 -15.93 10.07
C ASP A 27 5.30 -17.39 10.08
N PHE A 28 6.44 -17.66 10.72
CA PHE A 28 6.98 -19.01 10.86
C PHE A 28 6.03 -19.91 11.67
N ILE A 29 5.55 -19.44 12.82
CA ILE A 29 4.58 -20.16 13.66
C ILE A 29 3.31 -20.45 12.87
N SER A 30 2.78 -19.44 12.17
CA SER A 30 1.58 -19.56 11.34
C SER A 30 1.72 -20.66 10.27
N VAL A 31 2.88 -20.75 9.62
CA VAL A 31 3.15 -21.81 8.63
C VAL A 31 3.23 -23.18 9.29
N MET A 32 3.84 -23.31 10.47
CA MET A 32 3.85 -24.59 11.20
C MET A 32 2.43 -25.04 11.57
N GLU A 33 1.57 -24.11 11.98
CA GLU A 33 0.17 -24.36 12.31
C GLU A 33 -0.66 -24.77 11.09
N ILE A 34 -0.55 -24.03 9.97
CA ILE A 34 -1.27 -24.31 8.72
C ILE A 34 -0.96 -25.71 8.19
N HIS A 35 0.29 -26.16 8.34
CA HIS A 35 0.76 -27.47 7.87
C HIS A 35 0.66 -28.57 8.95
N ASP A 36 0.02 -28.30 10.09
CA ASP A 36 -0.18 -29.22 11.21
C ASP A 36 1.11 -29.85 11.75
N ILE A 37 2.15 -29.02 11.93
CA ILE A 37 3.46 -29.42 12.43
C ILE A 37 3.59 -29.03 13.90
N GLN A 38 3.22 -29.94 14.79
CA GLN A 38 3.23 -29.69 16.24
C GLN A 38 4.45 -30.29 16.95
N GLU A 39 5.15 -31.24 16.32
CA GLU A 39 6.27 -31.94 16.97
C GLU A 39 7.50 -31.04 17.07
N PRO A 40 8.05 -30.78 18.28
CA PRO A 40 9.18 -29.86 18.48
C PRO A 40 10.42 -30.23 17.66
N SER A 41 10.66 -31.53 17.47
CA SER A 41 11.77 -32.02 16.65
C SER A 41 11.63 -31.60 15.18
N ARG A 42 10.40 -31.66 14.63
CA ARG A 42 10.08 -31.32 13.24
C ARG A 42 10.05 -29.81 13.05
N ILE A 43 9.48 -29.07 14.00
CA ILE A 43 9.55 -27.60 14.04
C ILE A 43 11.02 -27.16 13.97
N PHE A 44 11.89 -27.75 14.79
CA PHE A 44 13.32 -27.41 14.81
C PHE A 44 14.05 -27.71 13.49
N VAL A 45 13.64 -28.75 12.75
CA VAL A 45 14.17 -29.00 11.40
C VAL A 45 13.83 -27.85 10.47
N TRP A 46 12.56 -27.42 10.45
CA TRP A 46 12.12 -26.29 9.61
C TRP A 46 12.73 -24.97 10.03
N LEU A 47 12.93 -24.76 11.33
CA LEU A 47 13.56 -23.57 11.87
C LEU A 47 14.99 -23.40 11.33
N LYS A 48 15.76 -24.50 11.28
CA LYS A 48 17.09 -24.50 10.65
C LYS A 48 17.06 -24.33 9.13
N VAL A 49 15.96 -24.63 8.46
CA VAL A 49 15.81 -24.40 7.02
C VAL A 49 15.50 -22.93 6.75
N ALA A 50 14.73 -22.29 7.63
CA ALA A 50 14.28 -20.89 7.52
C ALA A 50 15.36 -19.84 7.79
N VAL A 51 16.51 -20.22 8.36
CA VAL A 51 17.59 -19.28 8.72
C VAL A 51 18.89 -19.51 7.94
N GLU A 52 19.80 -18.55 8.02
CA GLU A 52 21.15 -18.53 7.46
C GLU A 52 22.10 -19.51 8.17
N ALA A 53 23.21 -19.85 7.52
CA ALA A 53 24.10 -20.93 7.96
C ALA A 53 24.79 -20.67 9.31
N ASP A 54 25.11 -19.42 9.59
CA ASP A 54 25.65 -18.91 10.85
C ASP A 54 24.63 -19.04 12.00
N ILE A 55 23.40 -18.57 11.77
CA ILE A 55 22.31 -18.64 12.75
C ILE A 55 21.93 -20.09 13.04
N LYS A 56 22.04 -21.02 12.08
CA LYS A 56 21.84 -22.47 12.33
C LYS A 56 22.70 -22.99 13.48
N ASN A 57 23.92 -22.48 13.64
CA ASN A 57 24.81 -22.94 14.70
C ASN A 57 24.39 -22.39 16.06
N VAL A 58 23.92 -21.13 16.10
CA VAL A 58 23.27 -20.54 17.28
C VAL A 58 22.10 -21.41 17.72
N LEU A 59 21.20 -21.75 16.80
CA LEU A 59 20.03 -22.59 17.10
C LEU A 59 20.40 -23.99 17.58
N LYS A 60 21.43 -24.62 17.01
CA LYS A 60 21.91 -25.94 17.46
C LYS A 60 22.40 -25.90 18.90
N SER A 61 23.04 -24.80 19.33
CA SER A 61 23.54 -24.67 20.70
C SER A 61 22.43 -24.61 21.75
N LEU A 62 21.21 -24.21 21.35
CA LEU A 62 20.05 -24.18 22.24
C LEU A 62 19.45 -25.57 22.52
N CYS A 63 19.74 -26.56 21.67
CA CYS A 63 19.32 -27.93 21.91
C CYS A 63 20.17 -28.55 23.01
N THR A 64 19.53 -28.93 24.11
CA THR A 64 20.18 -29.59 25.24
C THR A 64 19.77 -31.07 25.30
N SER A 65 20.66 -31.91 25.83
CA SER A 65 20.40 -33.33 26.03
C SER A 65 20.71 -33.68 27.47
N HIS A 66 19.72 -34.22 28.19
CA HIS A 66 19.90 -34.73 29.54
C HIS A 66 19.32 -36.14 29.60
N ASN A 67 20.11 -37.11 30.07
CA ASN A 67 19.68 -38.52 30.21
C ASN A 67 19.10 -39.10 28.91
N ASN A 68 19.76 -38.84 27.77
CA ASN A 68 19.32 -39.21 26.42
C ASN A 68 17.97 -38.62 25.96
N VAL A 69 17.37 -37.71 26.74
CA VAL A 69 16.20 -36.93 26.33
C VAL A 69 16.66 -35.62 25.72
N LYS A 70 16.34 -35.42 24.43
CA LYS A 70 16.60 -34.15 23.73
C LYS A 70 15.51 -33.14 24.06
N ARG A 71 15.92 -31.99 24.56
CA ARG A 71 15.07 -30.81 24.71
C ARG A 71 15.29 -29.89 23.51
N TYR A 72 14.20 -29.52 22.85
CA TYR A 72 14.20 -28.51 21.80
C TYR A 72 13.90 -27.12 22.38
N PRO A 73 14.46 -26.04 21.81
CA PRO A 73 14.19 -24.69 22.29
C PRO A 73 12.75 -24.27 22.02
N THR A 74 12.24 -23.39 22.87
CA THR A 74 10.96 -22.71 22.66
C THR A 74 11.10 -21.57 21.65
N TYR A 75 9.98 -21.11 21.07
CA TYR A 75 9.99 -19.96 20.16
C TYR A 75 10.61 -18.70 20.79
N LYS A 76 10.39 -18.48 22.08
CA LYS A 76 10.99 -17.34 22.81
C LYS A 76 12.51 -17.46 22.94
N GLU A 77 13.02 -18.65 23.23
CA GLU A 77 14.47 -18.90 23.33
C GLU A 77 15.14 -18.74 21.96
N VAL A 78 14.49 -19.22 20.90
CA VAL A 78 14.94 -19.01 19.52
C VAL A 78 14.98 -17.52 19.18
N GLN A 79 13.90 -16.80 19.43
CA GLN A 79 13.79 -15.37 19.14
C GLN A 79 14.88 -14.58 19.86
N SER A 80 15.04 -14.79 21.18
CA SER A 80 16.08 -14.13 21.97
C SER A 80 17.47 -14.42 21.43
N ALA A 81 17.78 -15.69 21.13
CA ALA A 81 19.11 -16.05 20.65
C ALA A 81 19.44 -15.45 19.28
N ILE A 82 18.45 -15.28 18.39
CA ILE A 82 18.62 -14.62 17.11
C ILE A 82 18.79 -13.11 17.30
N GLU A 83 17.96 -12.49 18.14
CA GLU A 83 18.06 -11.06 18.47
C GLU A 83 19.42 -10.71 19.09
N ASP A 84 19.90 -11.56 20.01
CA ASP A 84 21.21 -11.44 20.64
C ASP A 84 22.35 -11.60 19.62
N TYR A 85 22.25 -12.59 18.74
CA TYR A 85 23.27 -12.84 17.70
C TYR A 85 23.37 -11.70 16.68
N LEU A 86 22.22 -11.13 16.30
CA LEU A 86 22.14 -10.02 15.35
C LEU A 86 22.31 -8.64 16.01
N GLU A 87 22.57 -8.61 17.33
CA GLU A 87 22.70 -7.39 18.13
C GLU A 87 21.53 -6.41 17.97
N ILE A 88 20.30 -6.94 17.90
CA ILE A 88 19.11 -6.14 17.65
C ILE A 88 18.78 -5.31 18.90
N LYS A 89 18.84 -3.99 18.74
CA LYS A 89 18.57 -3.05 19.83
C LYS A 89 17.09 -2.63 19.84
N PRO A 90 16.55 -2.15 20.96
CA PRO A 90 15.20 -1.59 21.02
C PRO A 90 14.95 -0.48 19.98
N GLY A 91 15.97 0.33 19.68
CA GLY A 91 15.92 1.34 18.63
C GLY A 91 15.75 0.78 17.21
N ASP A 92 16.26 -0.43 16.95
CA ASP A 92 16.04 -1.10 15.67
C ASP A 92 14.59 -1.55 15.53
N LYS A 93 13.99 -2.10 16.60
CA LYS A 93 12.56 -2.47 16.61
C LYS A 93 11.66 -1.26 16.36
N CYS A 94 12.00 -0.11 16.96
CA CYS A 94 11.31 1.15 16.67
C CYS A 94 11.46 1.59 15.21
N SER A 95 12.67 1.45 14.64
CA SER A 95 12.93 1.78 13.23
C SER A 95 12.17 0.87 12.26
N VAL A 96 12.06 -0.42 12.57
CA VAL A 96 11.21 -1.38 11.84
C VAL A 96 9.76 -0.89 11.82
N LEU A 97 9.22 -0.50 12.98
CA LEU A 97 7.84 0.01 13.05
C LEU A 97 7.63 1.28 12.22
N LYS A 98 8.55 2.26 12.28
CA LYS A 98 8.46 3.51 11.48
C LYS A 98 8.55 3.25 9.97
N THR A 99 9.31 2.23 9.56
CA THR A 99 9.50 1.90 8.14
C THR A 99 8.45 0.93 7.61
N LEU A 100 7.67 0.29 8.49
CA LEU A 100 6.61 -0.64 8.13
C LEU A 100 5.64 -0.02 7.13
N LYS A 101 5.34 -0.73 6.03
CA LYS A 101 4.39 -0.29 4.99
C LYS A 101 3.30 -1.33 4.80
N ILE A 102 2.08 -0.86 4.55
CA ILE A 102 0.98 -1.74 4.18
C ILE A 102 1.24 -2.43 2.84
N LYS A 103 0.94 -3.73 2.76
CA LYS A 103 1.03 -4.51 1.52
C LYS A 103 -0.18 -4.26 0.60
N GLN A 104 -0.02 -4.48 -0.71
CA GLN A 104 -1.06 -4.16 -1.71
C GLN A 104 -2.38 -4.90 -1.48
N ASN A 105 -2.34 -6.15 -1.02
CA ASN A 105 -3.52 -7.00 -0.82
C ASN A 105 -3.92 -7.13 0.66
N GLU A 106 -3.29 -6.36 1.54
CA GLU A 106 -3.56 -6.39 2.98
C GLU A 106 -4.63 -5.36 3.34
N THR A 107 -5.63 -5.76 4.13
CA THR A 107 -6.65 -4.82 4.61
C THR A 107 -6.08 -3.87 5.66
N ILE A 108 -6.57 -2.64 5.73
CA ILE A 108 -6.20 -1.66 6.76
C ILE A 108 -6.41 -2.24 8.16
N LYS A 109 -7.49 -3.00 8.37
CA LYS A 109 -7.75 -3.65 9.67
C LYS A 109 -6.65 -4.65 10.05
N SER A 110 -6.26 -5.52 9.11
CA SER A 110 -5.17 -6.49 9.32
C SER A 110 -3.85 -5.77 9.58
N PHE A 111 -3.57 -4.73 8.80
CA PHE A 111 -2.37 -3.92 8.94
C PHE A 111 -2.31 -3.20 10.31
N ASN A 112 -3.42 -2.58 10.74
CA ASN A 112 -3.50 -1.91 12.03
C ASN A 112 -3.27 -2.87 13.19
N TYR A 113 -3.82 -4.08 13.11
CA TYR A 113 -3.56 -5.11 14.11
C TYR A 113 -2.06 -5.44 14.19
N LYS A 114 -1.42 -5.68 13.04
CA LYS A 114 0.04 -5.92 12.98
C LYS A 114 0.84 -4.74 13.55
N TYR A 115 0.50 -3.51 13.16
CA TYR A 115 1.16 -2.30 13.63
C TYR A 115 1.05 -2.15 15.15
N LEU A 116 -0.15 -2.37 15.71
CA LEU A 116 -0.40 -2.32 17.15
C LEU A 116 0.36 -3.40 17.92
N THR A 117 0.42 -4.62 17.39
CA THR A 117 1.18 -5.71 18.01
C THR A 117 2.65 -5.35 18.14
N LEU A 118 3.27 -4.84 17.07
CA LEU A 118 4.66 -4.39 17.10
C LEU A 118 4.84 -3.18 18.03
N TYR A 119 3.91 -2.22 18.00
CA TYR A 119 3.92 -1.06 18.90
C TYR A 119 3.92 -1.45 20.38
N HIS A 120 3.09 -2.43 20.77
CA HIS A 120 3.01 -2.89 22.16
C HIS A 120 4.20 -3.76 22.61
N ARG A 121 5.02 -4.24 21.67
CA ARG A 121 6.27 -4.95 21.98
C ARG A 121 7.44 -4.01 22.23
N LEU A 122 7.32 -2.73 21.85
CA LEU A 122 8.35 -1.72 22.12
C LEU A 122 8.43 -1.40 23.61
N GLU A 123 9.63 -1.01 24.06
CA GLU A 123 9.78 -0.43 25.39
C GLU A 123 9.05 0.92 25.48
N ARG A 124 8.63 1.29 26.70
CA ARG A 124 7.77 2.45 26.96
C ARG A 124 8.31 3.77 26.40
N ASP A 125 9.62 3.95 26.38
CA ASP A 125 10.22 5.19 25.87
C ASP A 125 10.20 5.26 24.35
N PHE A 126 10.35 4.13 23.65
CA PHE A 126 10.21 4.07 22.20
C PHE A 126 8.75 4.20 21.75
N MET A 127 7.79 3.71 22.54
CA MET A 127 6.36 3.90 22.26
C MET A 127 6.00 5.39 22.16
N LYS A 128 6.54 6.24 23.03
CA LYS A 128 6.26 7.69 23.04
C LYS A 128 6.77 8.43 21.80
N ILE A 129 7.74 7.85 21.08
CA ILE A 129 8.38 8.45 19.91
C ILE A 129 7.63 8.12 18.61
N ILE A 130 6.71 7.14 18.65
CA ILE A 130 5.86 6.80 17.51
C ILE A 130 4.71 7.81 17.43
N SER A 131 4.60 8.47 16.28
CA SER A 131 3.61 9.49 15.99
C SER A 131 2.54 9.01 15.00
N VAL A 132 1.47 9.79 14.87
CA VAL A 132 0.46 9.59 13.82
C VAL A 132 1.08 9.75 12.43
N ASP A 133 2.07 10.63 12.27
CA ASP A 133 2.80 10.80 11.01
C ASP A 133 3.58 9.55 10.60
N ASP A 134 4.17 8.83 11.56
CA ASP A 134 4.82 7.54 11.28
C ASP A 134 3.80 6.54 10.69
N TYR A 135 2.61 6.46 11.30
CA TYR A 135 1.52 5.61 10.80
C TYR A 135 0.98 6.07 9.43
N LEU A 136 0.78 7.38 9.22
CA LEU A 136 0.37 7.94 7.93
C LEU A 136 1.35 7.53 6.83
N ASN A 137 2.65 7.65 7.11
CA ASN A 137 3.69 7.19 6.20
C ASN A 137 3.59 5.69 5.91
N SER A 138 3.12 4.88 6.85
CA SER A 138 2.91 3.44 6.66
C SER A 138 1.76 3.09 5.72
N ILE A 139 0.68 3.88 5.73
CA ILE A 139 -0.51 3.66 4.90
C ILE A 139 -0.55 4.54 3.64
N LYS A 140 0.50 5.32 3.35
CA LYS A 140 0.57 6.27 2.23
C LYS A 140 0.13 5.73 0.86
N LYS A 141 0.32 4.43 0.59
CA LYS A 141 -0.12 3.78 -0.66
C LYS A 141 -1.64 3.64 -0.77
N ARG A 142 -2.36 3.64 0.36
CA ARG A 142 -3.83 3.60 0.44
C ARG A 142 -4.39 5.02 0.43
N VAL A 143 -4.44 5.62 -0.76
CA VAL A 143 -4.70 7.06 -0.96
C VAL A 143 -5.95 7.54 -0.22
N TYR A 144 -7.07 6.82 -0.35
CA TYR A 144 -8.33 7.24 0.28
C TYR A 144 -8.27 7.16 1.81
N PRO A 145 -7.99 6.01 2.46
CA PRO A 145 -7.79 5.96 3.92
C PRO A 145 -6.77 6.97 4.45
N HIS A 146 -5.64 7.12 3.77
CA HIS A 146 -4.60 8.08 4.13
C HIS A 146 -5.14 9.53 4.15
N SER A 147 -5.86 9.95 3.10
CA SER A 147 -6.45 11.29 3.03
C SER A 147 -7.46 11.56 4.16
N GLN A 148 -8.25 10.55 4.53
CA GLN A 148 -9.25 10.71 5.58
C GLN A 148 -8.62 10.90 6.95
N VAL A 149 -7.50 10.23 7.24
CA VAL A 149 -6.75 10.43 8.50
C VAL A 149 -6.15 11.84 8.56
N ILE A 150 -5.63 12.35 7.45
CA ILE A 150 -5.12 13.74 7.38
C ILE A 150 -6.24 14.75 7.65
N LEU A 151 -7.39 14.60 6.96
CA LEU A 151 -8.53 15.51 7.13
C LEU A 151 -9.15 15.47 8.52
N ALA A 152 -9.04 14.33 9.21
CA ALA A 152 -9.55 14.17 10.56
C ALA A 152 -8.61 14.74 11.64
N GLU A 153 -7.39 15.19 11.27
CA GLU A 153 -6.40 15.79 12.18
C GLU A 153 -6.23 14.99 13.49
N CYS A 154 -6.08 13.67 13.38
CA CYS A 154 -6.04 12.78 14.54
C CYS A 154 -4.82 13.05 15.42
N GLU A 155 -5.04 13.23 16.73
CA GLU A 155 -3.95 13.42 17.70
C GLU A 155 -3.37 12.07 18.17
N THR A 156 -4.20 11.03 18.18
CA THR A 156 -3.81 9.71 18.70
C THR A 156 -3.79 8.64 17.61
N LEU A 157 -2.90 7.65 17.77
CA LEU A 157 -2.85 6.47 16.89
C LEU A 157 -4.20 5.71 16.88
N SER A 158 -4.88 5.64 18.02
CA SER A 158 -6.16 4.95 18.14
C SER A 158 -7.25 5.59 17.27
N GLU A 159 -7.30 6.92 17.22
CA GLU A 159 -8.21 7.65 16.34
C GLU A 159 -7.84 7.45 14.88
N ALA A 160 -6.57 7.58 14.55
CA ALA A 160 -6.07 7.37 13.19
C ALA A 160 -6.43 5.98 12.65
N PHE A 161 -6.28 4.92 13.45
CA PHE A 161 -6.68 3.56 13.09
C PHE A 161 -8.18 3.46 12.79
N LYS A 162 -9.03 4.02 13.66
CA LYS A 162 -10.50 4.00 13.49
C LYS A 162 -10.93 4.75 12.24
N VAL A 163 -10.34 5.91 11.97
CA VAL A 163 -10.63 6.71 10.78
C VAL A 163 -10.22 5.96 9.51
N ALA A 164 -9.01 5.38 9.49
CA ALA A 164 -8.52 4.62 8.35
C ALA A 164 -9.40 3.38 8.05
N GLU A 165 -9.80 2.63 9.09
CA GLU A 165 -10.69 1.46 8.92
C GLU A 165 -12.08 1.85 8.42
N LYS A 166 -12.63 2.95 8.95
CA LYS A 166 -13.93 3.48 8.50
C LYS A 166 -13.86 3.92 7.03
N ALA A 167 -12.76 4.54 6.62
CA ALA A 167 -12.51 4.95 5.24
C ALA A 167 -12.43 3.75 4.29
N GLU A 168 -11.64 2.72 4.63
CA GLU A 168 -11.58 1.49 3.81
C GLU A 168 -12.96 0.80 3.69
N LYS A 169 -13.73 0.78 4.79
CA LYS A 169 -15.09 0.25 4.78
C LYS A 169 -16.04 1.05 3.89
N ALA A 170 -15.90 2.37 3.85
CA ALA A 170 -16.68 3.23 2.96
C ALA A 170 -16.30 3.01 1.48
N GLU A 171 -15.01 2.90 1.18
CA GLU A 171 -14.50 2.61 -0.17
C GLU A 171 -15.06 1.30 -0.71
N ARG A 172 -15.00 0.22 0.08
CA ARG A 172 -15.58 -1.09 -0.32
C ARG A 172 -17.07 -1.01 -0.62
N ARG A 173 -17.85 -0.29 0.21
CA ARG A 173 -19.31 -0.14 -0.03
C ARG A 173 -19.61 0.59 -1.33
N THR A 174 -18.82 1.60 -1.67
CA THR A 174 -18.97 2.32 -2.95
C THR A 174 -18.66 1.42 -4.14
N LEU A 175 -17.63 0.57 -4.03
CA LEU A 175 -17.25 -0.39 -5.08
C LEU A 175 -18.31 -1.50 -5.25
N GLU A 176 -18.78 -2.10 -4.16
CA GLU A 176 -19.83 -3.14 -4.18
C GLU A 176 -21.15 -2.61 -4.76
N SER A 177 -21.50 -1.36 -4.44
CA SER A 177 -22.66 -0.68 -5.02
C SER A 177 -22.46 -0.23 -6.46
N THR A 178 -21.23 -0.14 -6.99
CA THR A 178 -21.01 0.11 -8.42
C THR A 178 -20.97 -1.19 -9.23
N GLU A 179 -20.51 -2.32 -8.66
CA GLU A 179 -20.51 -3.63 -9.34
C GLU A 179 -21.92 -4.25 -9.45
N THR A 180 -22.78 -4.06 -8.44
CA THR A 180 -24.20 -4.43 -8.53
C THR A 180 -25.00 -3.51 -9.45
N ASN A 181 -24.44 -2.35 -9.74
CA ASN A 181 -24.98 -1.37 -10.65
C ASN A 181 -24.22 -1.42 -11.98
N ASN A 182 -24.64 -2.35 -12.84
CA ASN A 182 -24.85 -2.03 -14.27
C ASN A 182 -25.94 -0.94 -14.42
N ILE A 183 -25.91 0.10 -13.58
CA ILE A 183 -26.58 1.34 -13.83
C ILE A 183 -25.68 2.00 -14.86
N SER A 184 -26.10 1.85 -16.12
CA SER A 184 -26.09 2.94 -17.09
C SER A 184 -25.42 4.17 -16.48
N MET A 185 -24.12 4.34 -16.71
CA MET A 185 -23.64 5.71 -16.82
C MET A 185 -24.59 6.30 -17.84
N VAL A 186 -25.49 7.17 -17.37
CA VAL A 186 -26.11 8.16 -18.22
C VAL A 186 -24.89 8.92 -18.74
N TYR A 187 -24.33 8.43 -19.85
CA TYR A 187 -23.77 9.27 -20.87
C TYR A 187 -24.82 10.35 -20.97
N GLN A 188 -24.51 11.52 -20.43
CA GLN A 188 -25.26 12.71 -20.75
C GLN A 188 -25.29 12.69 -22.26
N ASN A 189 -26.48 12.38 -22.77
CA ASN A 189 -26.71 12.26 -24.18
C ASN A 189 -26.33 13.63 -24.69
N THR A 190 -25.18 13.74 -25.37
CA THR A 190 -24.59 14.98 -25.88
C THR A 190 -25.46 15.63 -26.97
N LYS A 191 -26.71 15.17 -27.08
CA LYS A 191 -27.76 15.66 -27.95
C LYS A 191 -28.87 16.44 -27.24
N ASN A 192 -28.77 16.67 -25.92
CA ASN A 192 -29.72 17.55 -25.23
C ASN A 192 -29.04 18.86 -24.84
N THR A 193 -29.10 19.84 -25.73
CA THR A 193 -28.51 21.19 -25.62
C THR A 193 -29.19 22.08 -24.57
N ARG A 194 -30.01 21.53 -23.66
CA ARG A 194 -30.66 22.30 -22.60
C ARG A 194 -30.02 22.01 -21.26
N ASN A 195 -29.20 22.96 -20.83
CA ASN A 195 -28.54 22.97 -19.53
C ASN A 195 -29.60 23.10 -18.42
N VAL A 196 -29.77 22.07 -17.59
CA VAL A 196 -30.87 21.98 -16.60
C VAL A 196 -30.78 23.10 -15.55
N LEU A 197 -29.60 23.66 -15.32
CA LEU A 197 -29.36 24.81 -14.43
C LEU A 197 -30.05 26.10 -14.91
N LEU A 198 -30.30 26.24 -16.23
CA LEU A 198 -30.99 27.40 -16.81
C LEU A 198 -32.51 27.37 -16.57
N ASN A 199 -33.07 26.23 -16.16
CA ASN A 199 -34.50 26.10 -15.84
C ASN A 199 -34.82 26.45 -14.38
N HIS A 200 -33.81 26.77 -13.55
CA HIS A 200 -34.01 27.11 -12.16
C HIS A 200 -34.53 28.56 -12.02
N PRO A 201 -35.51 28.84 -11.14
CA PRO A 201 -36.16 30.16 -11.03
C PRO A 201 -35.20 31.34 -10.83
N LEU A 202 -34.07 31.10 -10.18
CA LEU A 202 -33.03 32.11 -9.93
C LEU A 202 -32.24 32.55 -11.19
N TYR A 203 -32.22 31.74 -12.24
CA TYR A 203 -31.43 31.99 -13.46
C TYR A 203 -32.31 32.25 -14.69
N ARG A 204 -33.64 32.29 -14.50
CA ARG A 204 -34.70 32.40 -15.52
C ARG A 204 -34.84 33.83 -16.09
N GLY A 205 -33.72 34.44 -16.45
CA GLY A 205 -33.65 35.80 -16.98
C GLY A 205 -32.24 36.27 -17.38
N LEU A 206 -31.24 35.37 -17.38
CA LEU A 206 -29.86 35.68 -17.76
C LEU A 206 -29.51 35.23 -19.20
N VAL A 207 -30.49 34.78 -19.98
CA VAL A 207 -30.30 34.35 -21.36
C VAL A 207 -31.18 35.22 -22.23
N ASP A 208 -30.56 36.11 -23.01
CA ASP A 208 -31.22 36.86 -24.06
C ASP A 208 -31.66 35.89 -25.16
N ASP A 209 -32.97 35.90 -25.45
CA ASP A 209 -33.63 34.97 -26.36
C ASP A 209 -33.56 35.46 -27.82
N ASP A 210 -32.38 35.94 -28.24
CA ASP A 210 -32.11 36.40 -29.60
C ASP A 210 -31.22 35.40 -30.35
N ASN A 211 -31.87 34.30 -30.76
CA ASN A 211 -31.91 33.84 -32.14
C ASN A 211 -30.56 33.56 -32.87
N VAL A 212 -30.11 32.30 -32.97
CA VAL A 212 -29.53 31.79 -34.22
C VAL A 212 -29.84 30.31 -34.45
N ASN A 213 -30.70 30.11 -35.45
CA ASN A 213 -30.87 28.88 -36.19
C ASN A 213 -29.56 28.52 -36.91
N ILE A 214 -28.85 27.45 -36.52
CA ILE A 214 -27.75 26.89 -37.32
C ILE A 214 -28.04 25.42 -37.60
N ASN A 215 -28.48 25.18 -38.83
CA ASN A 215 -28.56 23.90 -39.50
C ASN A 215 -27.22 23.14 -39.43
N HIS A 216 -27.33 21.82 -39.33
CA HIS A 216 -26.26 20.86 -39.53
C HIS A 216 -25.41 21.16 -40.78
N SER A 217 -24.11 21.37 -40.60
CA SER A 217 -23.13 21.08 -41.63
C SER A 217 -21.98 20.27 -41.02
N ASN A 218 -21.79 19.06 -41.54
CA ASN A 218 -20.59 18.26 -41.34
C ASN A 218 -19.39 19.04 -41.86
N PHE A 219 -18.47 19.43 -40.99
CA PHE A 219 -17.11 19.78 -41.39
C PHE A 219 -16.10 19.16 -40.42
N ASN A 220 -15.50 18.07 -40.89
CA ASN A 220 -14.12 17.73 -40.54
C ASN A 220 -13.25 18.96 -40.83
N ASN A 221 -12.51 19.46 -39.84
CA ASN A 221 -11.09 19.69 -40.07
C ASN A 221 -10.31 20.00 -38.79
N SER A 222 -9.20 19.29 -38.70
CA SER A 222 -8.02 19.55 -37.89
C SER A 222 -7.64 21.03 -37.90
N TYR A 223 -7.55 21.65 -36.73
CA TYR A 223 -6.90 22.95 -36.61
C TYR A 223 -5.43 22.78 -36.20
N SER A 224 -4.59 22.73 -37.24
CA SER A 224 -3.29 23.40 -37.24
C SER A 224 -3.55 24.90 -37.34
N ASN A 225 -2.93 25.72 -36.51
CA ASN A 225 -2.89 27.17 -36.70
C ASN A 225 -1.43 27.65 -36.63
N TYR A 226 -0.85 27.83 -37.80
CA TYR A 226 0.17 28.84 -38.06
C TYR A 226 -0.49 30.06 -38.75
N VAL A 227 0.28 31.15 -38.79
CA VAL A 227 0.09 32.44 -39.50
C VAL A 227 -0.48 33.55 -38.60
N GLN A 228 0.37 34.33 -37.93
CA GLN A 228 1.10 35.54 -38.40
C GLN A 228 0.21 36.66 -38.93
N GLU A 229 0.11 37.76 -38.17
CA GLU A 229 0.38 39.12 -38.68
C GLU A 229 1.13 39.95 -37.59
N LYS A 230 2.10 40.77 -38.03
CA LYS A 230 3.11 41.54 -37.26
C LYS A 230 2.71 43.05 -37.16
N PRO A 231 3.60 44.02 -36.81
CA PRO A 231 4.19 44.35 -35.49
C PRO A 231 4.22 45.87 -35.17
N ILE A 232 4.07 46.30 -33.91
CA ILE A 232 4.58 47.61 -33.40
C ILE A 232 4.75 47.42 -31.87
N GLY A 233 5.83 47.68 -31.14
CA GLY A 233 7.17 48.19 -31.36
C GLY A 233 7.72 48.61 -29.98
N ARG A 234 8.92 48.12 -29.61
CA ARG A 234 9.86 48.60 -28.55
C ARG A 234 9.69 48.17 -27.07
N SER A 235 10.43 47.11 -26.72
CA SER A 235 11.50 46.99 -25.68
C SER A 235 11.43 47.74 -24.33
N TYR A 236 11.41 47.02 -23.20
CA TYR A 236 12.56 46.72 -22.28
C TYR A 236 12.05 46.06 -20.94
N PRO A 237 12.92 45.47 -20.07
CA PRO A 237 12.67 44.18 -19.42
C PRO A 237 12.35 44.27 -17.92
N GLY A 238 11.58 43.30 -17.42
CA GLY A 238 11.35 43.08 -15.99
C GLY A 238 10.92 41.64 -15.69
N ILE A 239 11.83 40.88 -15.08
CA ILE A 239 11.63 39.56 -14.42
C ILE A 239 10.59 39.77 -13.29
N PRO A 240 9.63 38.87 -12.92
CA PRO A 240 9.90 37.47 -12.48
C PRO A 240 8.78 36.37 -12.58
N ARG A 241 9.27 35.12 -12.51
CA ARG A 241 8.78 33.95 -11.72
C ARG A 241 7.54 33.11 -12.16
N ASN A 242 7.89 31.84 -12.39
CA ASN A 242 7.44 30.61 -11.70
C ASN A 242 6.24 29.79 -12.22
N TYR A 243 6.44 28.48 -12.02
CA TYR A 243 5.51 27.34 -11.94
C TYR A 243 5.19 26.62 -13.26
N GLU A 244 6.12 25.78 -13.71
CA GLU A 244 5.82 24.68 -14.63
C GLU A 244 4.94 23.63 -13.93
N ASN A 245 3.67 23.60 -14.30
CA ASN A 245 2.79 22.45 -14.12
C ASN A 245 3.13 21.40 -15.19
N VAL A 246 3.86 20.35 -14.80
CA VAL A 246 4.06 19.17 -15.64
C VAL A 246 2.81 18.29 -15.58
N TYR A 247 1.91 18.48 -16.55
CA TYR A 247 0.89 17.50 -16.90
C TYR A 247 1.57 16.32 -17.60
N PHE A 248 1.68 15.17 -16.93
CA PHE A 248 2.02 13.91 -17.62
C PHE A 248 0.80 13.41 -18.38
N ASN A 249 0.81 13.67 -19.68
CA ASN A 249 -0.12 13.13 -20.66
C ASN A 249 0.07 11.62 -20.81
N ASN A 250 -1.02 10.90 -20.62
CA ASN A 250 -1.12 9.45 -20.73
C ASN A 250 -1.51 9.10 -22.17
N SER A 251 -0.56 8.65 -23.01
CA SER A 251 -0.80 7.83 -24.22
C SER A 251 0.48 7.67 -25.02
N ASN A 252 1.15 6.52 -24.89
CA ASN A 252 1.92 5.86 -25.97
C ASN A 252 2.55 4.55 -25.44
N PHE A 253 1.78 3.48 -25.37
CA PHE A 253 2.35 2.13 -25.44
C PHE A 253 2.10 1.58 -26.85
N ARG A 254 3.09 1.81 -27.71
CA ARG A 254 3.31 1.02 -28.92
C ARG A 254 3.58 -0.43 -28.50
N SER A 255 3.03 -1.35 -29.29
CA SER A 255 3.21 -2.79 -29.17
C SER A 255 4.68 -3.20 -29.00
N ILE A 256 5.01 -3.76 -27.84
CA ILE A 256 6.25 -4.52 -27.66
C ILE A 256 5.92 -5.99 -27.93
N ARG A 257 6.39 -6.49 -29.08
CA ARG A 257 6.42 -7.92 -29.40
C ARG A 257 7.36 -8.61 -28.42
N CYS A 258 6.85 -9.62 -27.72
CA CYS A 258 7.64 -10.56 -26.94
C CYS A 258 8.49 -11.43 -27.89
N TYR A 259 9.80 -11.19 -27.92
CA TYR A 259 10.78 -12.08 -28.53
C TYR A 259 11.45 -12.85 -27.39
N TYR A 260 10.92 -14.00 -26.97
CA TYR A 260 11.65 -15.15 -26.38
C TYR A 260 10.71 -16.29 -25.95
N CYS A 261 9.84 -16.73 -26.87
CA CYS A 261 9.28 -18.09 -26.82
C CYS A 261 9.73 -18.85 -28.07
N LYS A 262 10.99 -19.28 -28.09
CA LYS A 262 11.50 -20.38 -28.92
C LYS A 262 12.62 -21.10 -28.17
N GLN A 263 12.54 -22.44 -28.18
CA GLN A 263 13.48 -23.46 -27.68
C GLN A 263 13.27 -23.82 -26.19
N MET A 264 12.95 -25.04 -25.78
CA MET A 264 12.76 -26.36 -26.43
C MET A 264 11.64 -27.09 -25.68
#